data_AF-A0A662BKV5-F1
#
_entry.id   AF-A0A662BKV5-F1
#
_cell.length_a   1.000
_cell.length_b   1.000
_cell.length_c   1.000
_cell.angle_alpha   90.00
_cell.angle_beta   90.00
_cell.angle_gamma   90.00
#
_symmetry.space_group_name_H-M   'P 1'
#
loop_
_entity.id
_entity.type
_entity.pdbx_description
1 polymer ?
#
loop_
_entity_poly.entity_id
_entity_poly.type
_entity_poly.pdbx_seq_one_letter_code
_entity_poly.pdbx_strand_id
1 'polypeptide(L)'
;MSLLILSCNDKSNDKQENVLEDTLLTYTNYSPESSDLVISREKYSDKLYGFWLGQCIANWTGLVTEMDKIGNIGEIKTDSFYTRSDWGKPDQPSIWGEGIPSDLSPTIDYVFRDENEVWGADDDTDIEYMYQYLLYTNKTSILTGQQIKNGWLKHIKAEEENYLWVSNQQAFDLMKKGVIPPETSNPEQNPYFEMIDAQLTTEIFGLFAPARPDIALKMAHLPIRTTARQDAAWISEFYVVMYSLASKVDESMPINQQIQWMANEARKEIPNESYVAKMYDFVKSKHKS
;
A
#
# COMPACT_ATOMS: atom_id res chain seq x y z
N MET A 1 47.46 -6.84 47.68
CA MET A 1 46.48 -7.64 46.91
C MET A 1 46.16 -6.86 45.66
N SER A 2 46.80 -7.25 44.54
CA SER A 2 46.65 -6.58 43.26
C SER A 2 45.24 -6.81 42.72
N LEU A 3 44.51 -5.74 42.39
CA LEU A 3 43.38 -5.84 41.47
C LEU A 3 43.86 -5.39 40.10
N LEU A 4 43.85 -6.33 39.16
CA LEU A 4 44.05 -6.09 37.73
C LEU A 4 42.98 -5.12 37.22
N ILE A 5 43.41 -4.05 36.56
CA ILE A 5 42.58 -3.31 35.61
C ILE A 5 42.75 -4.03 34.26
N LEU A 6 41.73 -4.77 33.84
CA LEU A 6 41.65 -5.27 32.47
C LEU A 6 41.18 -4.11 31.58
N SER A 7 42.12 -3.54 30.84
CA SER A 7 41.85 -2.70 29.68
C SER A 7 41.66 -3.63 28.48
N CYS A 8 40.43 -3.76 27.98
CA CYS A 8 40.19 -4.31 26.65
C CYS A 8 40.35 -3.18 25.65
N ASN A 9 41.46 -3.25 24.92
CA ASN A 9 41.71 -2.46 23.72
C ASN A 9 41.01 -3.16 22.56
N ASP A 10 39.70 -3.01 22.43
CA ASP A 10 38.98 -3.46 21.24
C ASP A 10 39.27 -2.47 20.12
N LYS A 11 40.35 -2.74 19.39
CA LYS A 11 40.41 -2.39 17.97
C LYS A 11 39.49 -3.35 17.22
N SER A 12 38.17 -3.20 17.38
CA SER A 12 37.27 -3.67 16.32
C SER A 12 37.39 -2.65 15.19
N ASN A 13 38.14 -3.05 14.17
CA ASN A 13 37.98 -2.51 12.83
C ASN A 13 36.66 -3.05 12.25
N ASP A 14 35.55 -2.86 12.99
CA ASP A 14 34.22 -3.08 12.45
C ASP A 14 34.04 -1.99 11.41
N LYS A 15 34.31 -2.35 10.16
CA LYS A 15 33.50 -1.82 9.09
C LYS A 15 32.07 -2.08 9.55
N GLN A 16 31.39 -1.06 10.07
CA GLN A 16 29.94 -1.10 10.21
C GLN A 16 29.45 -1.58 8.84
N GLU A 17 28.92 -2.80 8.79
CA GLU A 17 28.18 -3.25 7.62
C GLU A 17 27.17 -2.14 7.36
N ASN A 18 27.30 -1.51 6.19
CA ASN A 18 26.32 -0.53 5.79
C ASN A 18 25.03 -1.31 5.58
N VAL A 19 24.13 -1.27 6.56
CA VAL A 19 22.86 -2.05 6.62
C VAL A 19 21.99 -1.84 5.37
N LEU A 20 22.32 -0.82 4.57
CA LEU A 20 21.64 -0.45 3.34
C LEU A 20 22.26 -1.03 2.05
N GLU A 21 23.36 -1.79 2.10
CA GLU A 21 23.97 -2.40 0.91
C GLU A 21 23.55 -3.86 0.75
N ASP A 22 22.87 -4.16 -0.36
CA ASP A 22 22.51 -5.51 -0.75
C ASP A 22 23.68 -6.14 -1.53
N THR A 23 24.27 -7.19 -0.96
CA THR A 23 25.39 -7.93 -1.56
C THR A 23 25.05 -8.59 -2.91
N LEU A 24 23.78 -8.72 -3.25
CA LEU A 24 23.32 -9.25 -4.54
C LEU A 24 23.27 -8.19 -5.64
N LEU A 25 23.45 -6.90 -5.32
CA LEU A 25 23.41 -5.79 -6.25
C LEU A 25 24.81 -5.22 -6.54
N THR A 26 24.99 -4.76 -7.78
CA THR A 26 26.21 -4.05 -8.19
C THR A 26 25.99 -2.56 -8.07
N TYR A 27 26.69 -1.92 -7.13
CA TYR A 27 26.67 -0.46 -6.97
C TYR A 27 27.77 0.18 -7.81
N THR A 28 27.38 1.01 -8.77
CA THR A 28 28.32 1.81 -9.56
C THR A 28 28.58 3.14 -8.86
N ASN A 29 29.83 3.58 -8.86
CA ASN A 29 30.16 4.93 -8.38
C ASN A 29 29.51 5.95 -9.31
N TYR A 30 28.71 6.84 -8.73
CA TYR A 30 28.03 7.91 -9.43
C TYR A 30 28.27 9.23 -8.70
N SER A 31 28.53 10.29 -9.46
CA SER A 31 28.59 11.66 -8.95
C SER A 31 27.41 12.42 -9.53
N PRO A 32 26.50 12.95 -8.69
CA PRO A 32 25.33 13.67 -9.18
C PRO A 32 25.68 14.86 -10.07
N GLU A 33 24.97 14.98 -11.19
CA GLU A 33 24.99 16.17 -12.04
C GLU A 33 24.07 17.25 -11.47
N SER A 34 24.24 18.49 -11.91
CA SER A 34 23.40 19.62 -11.46
C SER A 34 21.92 19.47 -11.77
N SER A 35 21.56 18.65 -12.75
CA SER A 35 20.18 18.33 -13.13
C SER A 35 19.57 17.22 -12.29
N ASP A 36 20.36 16.52 -11.48
CA ASP A 36 19.88 15.38 -10.72
C ASP A 36 19.17 15.81 -9.44
N LEU A 37 18.11 15.09 -9.12
CA LEU A 37 17.51 15.15 -7.79
C LEU A 37 18.29 14.23 -6.85
N VAL A 38 18.88 14.80 -5.80
CA VAL A 38 19.59 14.04 -4.76
C VAL A 38 18.65 13.73 -3.60
N ILE A 39 18.46 12.45 -3.32
CA ILE A 39 17.62 11.96 -2.22
C ILE A 39 18.52 11.31 -1.16
N SER A 40 18.36 11.71 0.10
CA SER A 40 19.06 11.07 1.22
C SER A 40 18.51 9.66 1.46
N ARG A 41 19.38 8.64 1.40
CA ARG A 41 19.01 7.25 1.66
C ARG A 41 18.46 7.06 3.07
N GLU A 42 19.06 7.72 4.06
CA GLU A 42 18.62 7.66 5.45
C GLU A 42 17.20 8.23 5.61
N LYS A 43 16.96 9.45 5.11
CA LYS A 43 15.62 10.05 5.14
C LYS A 43 14.61 9.22 4.35
N TYR A 44 15.03 8.63 3.24
CA TYR A 44 14.16 7.80 2.43
C TYR A 44 13.75 6.52 3.17
N SER A 45 14.71 5.88 3.84
CA SER A 45 14.47 4.71 4.69
C SER A 45 13.49 5.02 5.83
N ASP A 46 13.65 6.17 6.50
CA ASP A 46 12.73 6.62 7.55
C ASP A 46 11.31 6.84 7.03
N LYS A 47 11.16 7.45 5.84
CA LYS A 47 9.86 7.60 5.17
C LYS A 47 9.24 6.26 4.77
N LEU A 48 10.03 5.29 4.30
CA LEU A 48 9.55 3.93 3.99
C LEU A 48 9.06 3.22 5.25
N TYR A 49 9.76 3.40 6.38
CA TYR A 49 9.30 2.90 7.67
C TYR A 49 7.97 3.55 8.07
N GLY A 50 7.86 4.87 7.94
CA GLY A 50 6.62 5.61 8.20
C GLY A 50 5.45 5.18 7.29
N PHE A 51 5.72 4.84 6.02
CA PHE A 51 4.72 4.29 5.10
C PHE A 51 4.15 2.97 5.64
N TRP A 52 5.00 1.98 5.89
CA TRP A 52 4.55 0.67 6.39
C TRP A 52 3.85 0.78 7.74
N LEU A 53 4.40 1.55 8.67
CA LEU A 53 3.79 1.74 9.98
C LEU A 53 2.43 2.44 9.87
N GLY A 54 2.34 3.49 9.06
CA GLY A 54 1.11 4.24 8.84
C GLY A 54 0.02 3.37 8.19
N GLN A 55 0.39 2.54 7.22
CA GLN A 55 -0.52 1.63 6.55
C GLN A 55 -1.03 0.54 7.49
N CYS A 56 -0.17 -0.09 8.28
CA CYS A 56 -0.62 -1.04 9.31
C CYS A 56 -1.56 -0.39 10.32
N ILE A 57 -1.19 0.76 10.89
CA ILE A 57 -2.06 1.45 11.84
C ILE A 57 -3.41 1.77 11.21
N ALA A 58 -3.44 2.30 9.98
CA ALA A 58 -4.67 2.66 9.29
C ALA A 58 -5.55 1.45 8.99
N ASN A 59 -4.97 0.37 8.44
CA ASN A 59 -5.68 -0.86 8.11
C ASN A 59 -6.32 -1.47 9.37
N TRP A 60 -5.51 -1.78 10.38
CA TRP A 60 -5.98 -2.43 11.60
C TRP A 60 -6.95 -1.56 12.42
N THR A 61 -6.82 -0.24 12.36
CA THR A 61 -7.81 0.69 12.94
C THR A 61 -9.11 0.67 12.16
N GLY A 62 -9.06 0.57 10.83
CA GLY A 62 -10.24 0.49 9.96
C GLY A 62 -11.05 -0.78 10.16
N LEU A 63 -10.37 -1.93 10.29
CA LEU A 63 -10.95 -3.26 10.51
C LEU A 63 -11.85 -3.32 11.75
N VAL A 64 -11.58 -2.52 12.79
CA VAL A 64 -12.45 -2.42 13.98
C VAL A 64 -13.88 -2.10 13.57
N THR A 65 -14.08 -1.25 12.57
CA THR A 65 -15.41 -0.79 12.15
C THR A 65 -15.89 -1.39 10.84
N GLU A 66 -15.15 -2.37 10.30
CA GLU A 66 -15.46 -2.95 9.01
C GLU A 66 -16.80 -3.69 9.07
N MET A 67 -17.71 -3.28 8.19
CA MET A 67 -19.03 -3.87 8.05
C MET A 67 -19.94 -3.80 9.29
N ASP A 68 -19.62 -2.93 10.25
CA ASP A 68 -20.45 -2.60 11.41
C ASP A 68 -21.71 -1.81 11.06
N LYS A 69 -21.50 -0.62 10.48
CA LYS A 69 -22.55 0.38 10.22
C LYS A 69 -22.54 0.82 8.77
N ILE A 70 -22.97 -0.08 7.90
CA ILE A 70 -23.02 0.09 6.45
C ILE A 70 -24.33 0.68 5.93
N GLY A 71 -25.22 1.12 6.82
CA GLY A 71 -26.53 1.62 6.45
C GLY A 71 -27.58 0.52 6.32
N ASN A 72 -28.68 0.90 5.66
CA ASN A 72 -29.85 0.05 5.46
C ASN A 72 -29.93 -0.41 4.00
N ILE A 73 -29.17 -1.45 3.64
CA ILE A 73 -29.02 -1.97 2.28
C ILE A 73 -29.78 -3.30 2.13
N GLY A 74 -30.82 -3.33 1.28
CA GLY A 74 -31.60 -4.55 1.04
C GLY A 74 -32.22 -5.09 2.33
N GLU A 75 -31.87 -6.33 2.69
CA GLU A 75 -32.28 -6.97 3.95
C GLU A 75 -31.37 -6.61 5.14
N ILE A 76 -30.17 -6.10 4.89
CA ILE A 76 -29.22 -5.69 5.92
C ILE A 76 -29.64 -4.33 6.49
N LYS A 77 -29.71 -4.24 7.82
CA LYS A 77 -30.07 -3.02 8.57
C LYS A 77 -29.08 -2.81 9.72
N THR A 78 -28.18 -1.86 9.55
CA THR A 78 -27.13 -1.53 10.54
C THR A 78 -27.22 -0.09 11.07
N ASP A 79 -28.37 0.56 10.85
CA ASP A 79 -28.64 1.94 11.21
C ASP A 79 -27.72 2.95 10.53
N SER A 80 -27.54 4.14 11.14
CA SER A 80 -26.75 5.23 10.56
C SER A 80 -25.25 4.96 10.70
N PHE A 81 -24.48 5.37 9.69
CA PHE A 81 -23.02 5.35 9.71
C PHE A 81 -22.45 5.97 10.99
N TYR A 82 -21.27 5.50 11.38
CA TYR A 82 -20.50 6.12 12.45
C TYR A 82 -20.20 7.59 12.16
N THR A 83 -20.08 8.34 13.23
CA THR A 83 -19.72 9.76 13.24
C THR A 83 -18.51 9.99 14.13
N ARG A 84 -17.93 11.19 14.08
CA ARG A 84 -16.88 11.58 15.04
C ARG A 84 -17.30 11.44 16.51
N SER A 85 -18.60 11.48 16.80
CA SER A 85 -19.08 11.30 18.16
C SER A 85 -18.90 9.87 18.68
N ASP A 86 -18.65 8.90 17.79
CA ASP A 86 -18.48 7.48 18.12
C ASP A 86 -17.02 7.11 18.37
N TRP A 87 -16.07 7.99 18.04
CA TRP A 87 -14.67 7.80 18.38
C TRP A 87 -14.49 7.67 19.90
N GLY A 88 -13.75 6.65 20.32
CA GLY A 88 -13.54 6.28 21.73
C GLY A 88 -14.71 5.56 22.40
N LYS A 89 -15.82 5.30 21.69
CA LYS A 89 -16.93 4.46 22.19
C LYS A 89 -16.65 2.97 21.96
N PRO A 90 -17.37 2.06 22.65
CA PRO A 90 -17.22 0.63 22.45
C PRO A 90 -17.42 0.20 20.99
N ASP A 91 -16.58 -0.74 20.55
CA ASP A 91 -16.73 -1.43 19.27
C ASP A 91 -18.10 -2.13 19.17
N GLN A 92 -18.63 -2.29 17.96
CA GLN A 92 -19.89 -2.98 17.71
C GLN A 92 -19.64 -4.22 16.82
N PRO A 93 -20.56 -5.19 16.81
CA PRO A 93 -20.41 -6.33 15.92
C PRO A 93 -20.66 -5.94 14.47
N SER A 94 -19.79 -6.43 13.59
CA SER A 94 -20.03 -6.43 12.16
C SER A 94 -21.18 -7.34 11.78
N ILE A 95 -21.72 -7.19 10.57
CA ILE A 95 -22.76 -8.10 10.05
C ILE A 95 -22.30 -9.55 9.93
N TRP A 96 -20.98 -9.81 10.01
CA TRP A 96 -20.39 -11.15 9.99
C TRP A 96 -20.07 -11.68 11.39
N GLY A 97 -19.94 -10.80 12.38
CA GLY A 97 -19.54 -11.15 13.75
C GLY A 97 -20.61 -11.86 14.58
N GLU A 98 -21.79 -12.15 14.01
CA GLU A 98 -22.91 -12.81 14.71
C GLU A 98 -23.27 -12.19 16.08
N GLY A 99 -23.10 -10.86 16.20
CA GLY A 99 -23.35 -10.11 17.44
C GLY A 99 -22.14 -9.99 18.37
N ILE A 100 -20.96 -10.45 17.95
CA ILE A 100 -19.68 -10.34 18.66
C ILE A 100 -18.82 -9.26 17.97
N PRO A 101 -18.39 -8.20 18.68
CA PRO A 101 -17.43 -7.22 18.18
C PRO A 101 -16.07 -7.84 17.84
N SER A 102 -15.24 -7.11 17.11
CA SER A 102 -13.88 -7.54 16.80
C SER A 102 -13.06 -7.71 18.08
N ASP A 103 -12.05 -8.59 18.05
CA ASP A 103 -11.07 -8.72 19.14
C ASP A 103 -9.87 -7.76 18.97
N LEU A 104 -9.93 -6.89 17.96
CA LEU A 104 -8.87 -5.96 17.59
C LEU A 104 -8.72 -4.80 18.58
N SER A 105 -9.86 -4.27 19.04
CA SER A 105 -9.92 -3.18 20.01
C SER A 105 -11.26 -3.19 20.74
N PRO A 106 -11.29 -2.92 22.07
CA PRO A 106 -12.54 -2.78 22.81
C PRO A 106 -13.33 -1.51 22.42
N THR A 107 -12.70 -0.56 21.75
CA THR A 107 -13.28 0.73 21.36
C THR A 107 -12.91 1.12 19.94
N ILE A 108 -13.72 1.97 19.33
CA ILE A 108 -13.42 2.62 18.03
C ILE A 108 -12.32 3.66 18.27
N ASP A 109 -11.07 3.23 18.23
CA ASP A 109 -9.87 4.04 18.43
C ASP A 109 -8.70 3.44 17.63
N TYR A 110 -7.54 4.09 17.65
CA TYR A 110 -6.35 3.57 17.00
C TYR A 110 -5.95 2.19 17.53
N VAL A 111 -5.67 1.28 16.60
CA VAL A 111 -5.05 -0.01 16.90
C VAL A 111 -3.53 0.14 16.74
N PHE A 112 -2.81 -0.17 17.82
CA PHE A 112 -1.35 -0.19 17.85
C PHE A 112 -0.85 -1.60 18.18
N ARG A 113 0.43 -1.82 17.85
CA ARG A 113 1.20 -2.99 18.25
C ARG A 113 2.51 -2.52 18.89
N ASP A 114 2.86 -3.11 20.03
CA ASP A 114 4.12 -2.84 20.71
C ASP A 114 5.30 -3.48 19.98
N GLU A 115 6.54 -3.10 20.33
CA GLU A 115 7.78 -3.58 19.69
C GLU A 115 7.96 -5.12 19.73
N ASN A 116 7.27 -5.81 20.64
CA ASN A 116 7.31 -7.27 20.78
C ASN A 116 6.08 -7.97 20.17
N GLU A 117 5.18 -7.22 19.54
CA GLU A 117 3.98 -7.72 18.90
C GLU A 117 4.13 -7.69 17.38
N VAL A 118 3.32 -8.50 16.70
CA VAL A 118 3.26 -8.52 15.24
C VAL A 118 1.89 -8.06 14.77
N TRP A 119 1.87 -7.32 13.68
CA TRP A 119 0.66 -7.10 12.91
C TRP A 119 0.20 -8.42 12.30
N GLY A 120 -1.11 -8.62 12.16
CA GLY A 120 -1.64 -9.78 11.46
C GLY A 120 -1.45 -9.68 9.95
N ALA A 121 -2.00 -10.67 9.26
CA ALA A 121 -2.09 -10.74 7.80
C ALA A 121 -3.44 -10.19 7.33
N ASP A 122 -3.43 -9.40 6.25
CA ASP A 122 -4.60 -8.83 5.61
C ASP A 122 -4.26 -8.46 4.15
N ASP A 123 -5.24 -8.51 3.23
CA ASP A 123 -4.95 -8.39 1.79
C ASP A 123 -4.48 -6.99 1.37
N ASP A 124 -4.86 -5.93 2.09
CA ASP A 124 -4.39 -4.56 1.87
C ASP A 124 -2.85 -4.45 1.94
N THR A 125 -2.21 -5.11 2.92
CA THR A 125 -0.75 -5.04 3.12
C THR A 125 0.00 -6.23 2.52
N ASP A 126 -0.58 -7.43 2.55
CA ASP A 126 0.13 -8.65 2.19
C ASP A 126 0.39 -8.76 0.69
N ILE A 127 -0.52 -8.24 -0.14
CA ILE A 127 -0.32 -8.21 -1.59
C ILE A 127 0.84 -7.28 -1.96
N GLU A 128 0.99 -6.15 -1.28
CA GLU A 128 2.13 -5.24 -1.50
C GLU A 128 3.45 -5.86 -1.07
N TYR A 129 3.48 -6.51 0.10
CA TYR A 129 4.64 -7.25 0.57
C TYR A 129 5.01 -8.39 -0.41
N MET A 130 4.01 -9.12 -0.92
CA MET A 130 4.22 -10.12 -1.95
C MET A 130 4.82 -9.49 -3.21
N TYR A 131 4.30 -8.37 -3.71
CA TYR A 131 4.86 -7.72 -4.90
C TYR A 131 6.32 -7.29 -4.69
N GLN A 132 6.65 -6.73 -3.51
CA GLN A 132 8.03 -6.42 -3.13
C GLN A 132 8.91 -7.68 -3.17
N TYR A 133 8.46 -8.77 -2.56
CA TYR A 133 9.16 -10.05 -2.55
C TYR A 133 9.36 -10.62 -3.96
N LEU A 134 8.37 -10.49 -4.85
CA LEU A 134 8.44 -10.96 -6.23
C LEU A 134 9.47 -10.16 -7.04
N LEU A 135 9.51 -8.83 -6.90
CA LEU A 135 10.51 -7.99 -7.56
C LEU A 135 11.92 -8.40 -7.14
N TYR A 136 12.14 -8.52 -5.83
CA TYR A 136 13.42 -8.93 -5.25
C TYR A 136 13.86 -10.32 -5.73
N THR A 137 12.98 -11.32 -5.61
CA THR A 137 13.29 -12.72 -5.95
C THR A 137 13.55 -12.90 -7.45
N ASN A 138 12.79 -12.20 -8.30
CA ASN A 138 12.97 -12.27 -9.75
C ASN A 138 14.10 -11.36 -10.26
N LYS A 139 14.69 -10.52 -9.40
CA LYS A 139 15.75 -9.55 -9.74
C LYS A 139 15.34 -8.65 -10.92
N THR A 140 14.11 -8.14 -10.85
CA THR A 140 13.52 -7.27 -11.89
C THR A 140 12.85 -6.07 -11.24
N SER A 141 12.80 -4.95 -11.96
CA SER A 141 11.99 -3.78 -11.59
C SER A 141 10.58 -3.84 -12.19
N ILE A 142 10.33 -4.68 -13.19
CA ILE A 142 9.02 -4.81 -13.83
C ILE A 142 8.66 -6.28 -13.89
N LEU A 143 7.55 -6.64 -13.24
CA LEU A 143 7.02 -7.99 -13.24
C LEU A 143 6.30 -8.27 -14.56
N THR A 144 6.46 -9.48 -15.07
CA THR A 144 5.61 -10.02 -16.14
C THR A 144 4.32 -10.59 -15.55
N GLY A 145 3.26 -10.69 -16.35
CA GLY A 145 2.01 -11.32 -15.90
C GLY A 145 2.21 -12.76 -15.43
N GLN A 146 3.15 -13.50 -16.04
CA GLN A 146 3.47 -14.86 -15.61
C GLN A 146 4.15 -14.89 -14.22
N GLN A 147 5.02 -13.93 -13.92
CA GLN A 147 5.63 -13.80 -12.59
C GLN A 147 4.59 -13.44 -11.53
N ILE A 148 3.65 -12.54 -11.84
CA ILE A 148 2.55 -12.17 -10.95
C ILE A 148 1.68 -13.40 -10.67
N LYS A 149 1.22 -14.08 -11.72
CA LYS A 149 0.43 -15.31 -11.59
C LYS A 149 1.12 -16.36 -10.73
N ASN A 150 2.39 -16.64 -11.01
CA ASN A 150 3.13 -17.65 -10.24
C ASN A 150 3.33 -17.22 -8.79
N GLY A 151 3.53 -15.93 -8.53
CA GLY A 151 3.63 -15.37 -7.20
C GLY A 151 2.33 -15.54 -6.41
N TRP A 152 1.21 -15.10 -6.98
CA TRP A 152 -0.12 -15.22 -6.37
C TRP A 152 -0.45 -16.69 -6.06
N LEU A 153 -0.28 -17.60 -7.02
CA LEU A 153 -0.52 -19.04 -6.81
C LEU A 153 0.40 -19.70 -5.78
N LYS A 154 1.57 -19.12 -5.52
CA LYS A 154 2.52 -19.63 -4.53
C LYS A 154 2.20 -19.14 -3.12
N HIS A 155 1.80 -17.88 -2.99
CA HIS A 155 1.72 -17.19 -1.71
C HIS A 155 0.29 -17.08 -1.17
N ILE A 156 -0.71 -17.07 -2.03
CA ILE A 156 -2.12 -17.00 -1.65
C ILE A 156 -2.68 -18.42 -1.60
N LYS A 157 -3.40 -18.72 -0.52
CA LYS A 157 -3.91 -20.06 -0.22
C LYS A 157 -5.31 -20.22 -0.80
N ALA A 158 -5.59 -21.41 -1.33
CA ALA A 158 -6.85 -21.69 -1.98
C ALA A 158 -7.82 -22.45 -1.06
N GLU A 159 -7.29 -23.19 -0.09
CA GLU A 159 -8.04 -24.12 0.76
C GLU A 159 -8.32 -23.59 2.17
N GLU A 160 -7.55 -22.61 2.62
CA GLU A 160 -7.79 -21.88 3.89
C GLU A 160 -8.23 -20.45 3.59
N GLU A 161 -8.80 -19.79 4.59
CA GLU A 161 -9.22 -18.39 4.50
C GLU A 161 -8.04 -17.53 4.06
N ASN A 162 -8.25 -16.79 2.97
CA ASN A 162 -7.19 -16.02 2.32
C ASN A 162 -7.48 -14.52 2.35
N TYR A 163 -8.63 -14.12 2.90
CA TYR A 163 -9.08 -12.74 3.04
C TYR A 163 -9.09 -11.97 1.73
N LEU A 164 -9.09 -12.65 0.58
CA LEU A 164 -9.26 -11.99 -0.70
C LEU A 164 -10.73 -11.71 -0.92
N TRP A 165 -10.99 -10.48 -1.32
CA TRP A 165 -12.34 -10.06 -1.66
C TRP A 165 -12.50 -9.88 -3.17
N VAL A 166 -13.75 -9.93 -3.61
CA VAL A 166 -14.22 -9.29 -4.85
C VAL A 166 -13.31 -9.49 -6.07
N SER A 167 -12.52 -8.48 -6.48
CA SER A 167 -11.74 -8.55 -7.71
C SER A 167 -10.44 -9.32 -7.52
N ASN A 168 -9.80 -9.20 -6.35
CA ASN A 168 -8.65 -10.01 -5.95
C ASN A 168 -9.00 -11.50 -6.02
N GLN A 169 -10.11 -11.92 -5.41
CA GLN A 169 -10.51 -13.33 -5.40
C GLN A 169 -10.85 -13.83 -6.81
N GLN A 170 -11.58 -13.06 -7.61
CA GLN A 170 -11.88 -13.44 -9.00
C GLN A 170 -10.62 -13.55 -9.87
N ALA A 171 -9.67 -12.62 -9.73
CA ALA A 171 -8.40 -12.68 -10.43
C ALA A 171 -7.58 -13.92 -10.04
N PHE A 172 -7.53 -14.25 -8.75
CA PHE A 172 -6.87 -15.45 -8.25
C PHE A 172 -7.50 -16.73 -8.82
N ASP A 173 -8.83 -16.83 -8.87
CA ASP A 173 -9.53 -17.97 -9.46
C ASP A 173 -9.29 -18.09 -10.97
N LEU A 174 -9.21 -16.98 -11.69
CA LEU A 174 -8.84 -16.95 -13.11
C LEU A 174 -7.39 -17.44 -13.32
N MET A 175 -6.46 -17.05 -12.44
CA MET A 175 -5.07 -17.52 -12.46
C MET A 175 -4.98 -19.03 -12.26
N LYS A 176 -5.76 -19.60 -11.33
CA LYS A 176 -5.86 -21.05 -11.11
C LYS A 176 -6.35 -21.77 -12.37
N LYS A 177 -7.22 -21.14 -13.16
CA LYS A 177 -7.72 -21.64 -14.46
C LYS A 177 -6.76 -21.41 -15.62
N GLY A 178 -5.62 -20.76 -15.37
CA GLY A 178 -4.58 -20.57 -16.37
C GLY A 178 -4.49 -19.16 -16.95
N VAL A 179 -5.45 -18.27 -16.67
CA VAL A 179 -5.45 -16.88 -17.15
C VAL A 179 -4.27 -16.11 -16.57
N ILE A 180 -3.71 -15.19 -17.35
CA ILE A 180 -2.52 -14.42 -16.99
C ILE A 180 -2.88 -12.93 -16.99
N PRO A 181 -2.44 -12.13 -15.99
CA PRO A 181 -2.56 -10.67 -16.05
C PRO A 181 -1.99 -10.09 -17.37
N PRO A 182 -2.66 -9.10 -17.98
CA PRO A 182 -3.78 -8.33 -17.42
C PRO A 182 -5.17 -8.94 -17.70
N GLU A 183 -5.29 -10.11 -18.32
CA GLU A 183 -6.60 -10.67 -18.69
C GLU A 183 -7.45 -11.10 -17.48
N THR A 184 -6.85 -11.23 -16.30
CA THR A 184 -7.54 -11.47 -15.03
C THR A 184 -8.44 -10.30 -14.58
N SER A 185 -8.27 -9.10 -15.15
CA SER A 185 -9.14 -7.95 -14.95
C SER A 185 -10.00 -7.62 -16.18
N ASN A 186 -10.04 -8.50 -17.18
CA ASN A 186 -10.90 -8.29 -18.35
C ASN A 186 -12.38 -8.30 -17.90
N PRO A 187 -13.20 -7.27 -18.21
CA PRO A 187 -14.60 -7.18 -17.77
C PRO A 187 -15.47 -8.38 -18.16
N GLU A 188 -15.12 -9.07 -19.26
CA GLU A 188 -15.84 -10.28 -19.69
C GLU A 188 -15.56 -11.49 -18.77
N GLN A 189 -14.44 -11.48 -18.04
CA GLN A 189 -13.99 -12.58 -17.18
C GLN A 189 -14.04 -12.22 -15.69
N ASN A 190 -13.87 -10.94 -15.37
CA ASN A 190 -13.91 -10.40 -14.03
C ASN A 190 -14.89 -9.21 -14.00
N PRO A 191 -16.16 -9.43 -13.64
CA PRO A 191 -17.15 -8.37 -13.55
C PRO A 191 -16.90 -7.39 -12.38
N TYR A 192 -15.93 -7.70 -11.52
CA TYR A 192 -15.59 -6.92 -10.34
C TYR A 192 -14.39 -5.98 -10.55
N PHE A 193 -13.90 -5.84 -11.78
CA PHE A 193 -12.70 -5.07 -12.11
C PHE A 193 -12.73 -3.58 -11.72
N GLU A 194 -13.90 -3.03 -11.36
CA GLU A 194 -14.08 -1.63 -10.94
C GLU A 194 -14.01 -1.44 -9.41
N MET A 195 -13.72 -2.50 -8.67
CA MET A 195 -13.67 -2.47 -7.21
C MET A 195 -12.31 -1.97 -6.72
N ILE A 196 -12.24 -1.62 -5.43
CA ILE A 196 -11.14 -0.85 -4.83
C ILE A 196 -9.83 -1.65 -4.69
N ASP A 197 -9.86 -2.96 -4.93
CA ASP A 197 -8.80 -3.93 -4.62
C ASP A 197 -7.40 -3.50 -5.09
N ALA A 198 -7.28 -2.99 -6.33
CA ALA A 198 -5.98 -2.53 -6.84
C ALA A 198 -5.48 -1.25 -6.16
N GLN A 199 -6.40 -0.38 -5.72
CA GLN A 199 -6.06 0.92 -5.15
C GLN A 199 -5.33 0.74 -3.82
N LEU A 200 -5.80 -0.17 -2.98
CA LEU A 200 -5.27 -0.46 -1.65
C LEU A 200 -4.05 -1.40 -1.64
N THR A 201 -3.68 -1.99 -2.80
CA THR A 201 -2.60 -3.00 -2.90
C THR A 201 -1.47 -2.67 -3.87
N THR A 202 -1.39 -1.44 -4.38
CA THR A 202 -0.38 -1.09 -5.42
C THR A 202 0.31 0.25 -5.24
N GLU A 203 0.04 0.96 -4.16
CA GLU A 203 0.64 2.26 -3.88
C GLU A 203 2.15 2.21 -3.64
N ILE A 204 2.67 1.10 -3.11
CA ILE A 204 4.08 0.83 -2.87
C ILE A 204 4.94 0.99 -4.12
N PHE A 205 4.38 0.77 -5.32
CA PHE A 205 5.09 0.97 -6.58
C PHE A 205 5.50 2.44 -6.80
N GLY A 206 4.78 3.39 -6.20
CA GLY A 206 5.20 4.79 -6.13
C GLY A 206 6.54 4.96 -5.41
N LEU A 207 6.71 4.24 -4.30
CA LEU A 207 7.92 4.24 -3.47
C LEU A 207 9.06 3.41 -4.05
N PHE A 208 8.84 2.61 -5.09
CA PHE A 208 9.96 1.99 -5.79
C PHE A 208 10.63 2.89 -6.83
N ALA A 209 10.02 4.03 -7.16
CA ALA A 209 10.56 5.01 -8.09
C ALA A 209 10.38 6.44 -7.55
N PRO A 210 11.11 6.83 -6.49
CA PRO A 210 10.95 8.14 -5.86
C PRO A 210 11.25 9.27 -6.85
N ALA A 211 10.38 10.27 -6.87
CA ALA A 211 10.36 11.43 -7.78
C ALA A 211 10.25 11.11 -9.28
N ARG A 212 9.98 9.85 -9.65
CA ARG A 212 9.88 9.34 -11.03
C ARG A 212 8.52 8.66 -11.27
N PRO A 213 7.41 9.42 -11.29
CA PRO A 213 6.09 8.84 -11.50
C PRO A 213 5.96 8.10 -12.84
N ASP A 214 6.71 8.54 -13.86
CA ASP A 214 6.77 7.87 -15.17
C ASP A 214 7.36 6.45 -15.10
N ILE A 215 8.24 6.18 -14.13
CA ILE A 215 8.79 4.84 -13.88
C ILE A 215 7.88 4.07 -12.93
N ALA A 216 7.39 4.72 -11.87
CA ALA A 216 6.44 4.11 -10.93
C ALA A 216 5.22 3.51 -11.66
N LEU A 217 4.61 4.28 -12.56
CA LEU A 217 3.46 3.84 -13.36
C LEU A 217 3.81 2.66 -14.30
N LYS A 218 5.03 2.60 -14.83
CA LYS A 218 5.48 1.45 -15.64
C LYS A 218 5.62 0.18 -14.80
N MET A 219 6.13 0.32 -13.57
CA MET A 219 6.26 -0.80 -12.63
C MET A 219 4.88 -1.29 -12.17
N ALA A 220 3.98 -0.37 -11.84
CA ALA A 220 2.63 -0.66 -11.34
C ALA A 220 1.65 -1.13 -12.43
N HIS A 221 1.97 -0.97 -13.72
CA HIS A 221 1.03 -1.19 -14.82
C HIS A 221 0.34 -2.57 -14.77
N LEU A 222 1.13 -3.65 -14.73
CA LEU A 222 0.62 -5.03 -14.67
C LEU A 222 0.09 -5.43 -13.28
N PRO A 223 0.74 -5.06 -12.16
CA PRO A 223 0.16 -5.21 -10.82
C PRO A 223 -1.26 -4.65 -10.71
N ILE A 224 -1.49 -3.37 -11.05
CA ILE A 224 -2.83 -2.76 -11.06
C ILE A 224 -3.79 -3.54 -11.97
N ARG A 225 -3.34 -3.87 -13.19
CA ARG A 225 -4.19 -4.55 -14.19
C ARG A 225 -4.35 -6.04 -13.93
N THR A 226 -3.83 -6.54 -12.81
CA THR A 226 -4.14 -7.87 -12.32
C THR A 226 -5.59 -7.94 -11.88
N THR A 227 -6.11 -6.87 -11.27
CA THR A 227 -7.47 -6.83 -10.72
C THR A 227 -8.31 -5.63 -11.18
N ALA A 228 -7.70 -4.58 -11.72
CA ALA A 228 -8.42 -3.37 -12.09
C ALA A 228 -8.27 -2.92 -13.56
N ARG A 229 -9.32 -2.29 -14.08
CA ARG A 229 -9.31 -1.53 -15.35
C ARG A 229 -10.12 -0.25 -15.21
N GLN A 230 -10.00 0.63 -16.20
CA GLN A 230 -10.75 1.90 -16.29
C GLN A 230 -10.60 2.73 -15.00
N ASP A 231 -11.71 3.15 -14.39
CA ASP A 231 -11.69 4.03 -13.22
C ASP A 231 -10.92 3.44 -12.03
N ALA A 232 -11.06 2.14 -11.73
CA ALA A 232 -10.29 1.49 -10.66
C ALA A 232 -8.78 1.48 -10.95
N ALA A 233 -8.39 1.29 -12.22
CA ALA A 233 -6.98 1.40 -12.59
C ALA A 233 -6.47 2.84 -12.49
N TRP A 234 -7.25 3.82 -12.94
CA TRP A 234 -6.86 5.23 -12.91
C TRP A 234 -6.74 5.78 -11.48
N ILE A 235 -7.63 5.41 -10.56
CA ILE A 235 -7.48 5.84 -9.16
C ILE A 235 -6.27 5.17 -8.49
N SER A 236 -5.96 3.92 -8.83
CA SER A 236 -4.72 3.27 -8.35
C SER A 236 -3.47 4.00 -8.87
N GLU A 237 -3.46 4.34 -10.17
CA GLU A 237 -2.37 5.13 -10.80
C GLU A 237 -2.21 6.51 -10.16
N PHE A 238 -3.32 7.16 -9.77
CA PHE A 238 -3.30 8.43 -9.05
C PHE A 238 -2.50 8.33 -7.73
N TYR A 239 -2.76 7.30 -6.92
CA TYR A 239 -2.02 7.10 -5.66
C TYR A 239 -0.56 6.73 -5.91
N VAL A 240 -0.26 5.85 -6.87
CA VAL A 240 1.12 5.53 -7.27
C VAL A 240 1.93 6.80 -7.61
N VAL A 241 1.32 7.75 -8.32
CA VAL A 241 1.95 9.03 -8.64
C VAL A 241 2.16 9.87 -7.38
N MET A 242 1.17 9.97 -6.49
CA MET A 242 1.30 10.71 -5.23
C MET A 242 2.47 10.18 -4.38
N TYR A 243 2.54 8.86 -4.18
CA TYR A 243 3.61 8.23 -3.41
C TYR A 243 4.99 8.43 -4.04
N SER A 244 5.09 8.36 -5.37
CA SER A 244 6.34 8.70 -6.06
C SER A 244 6.77 10.15 -5.81
N LEU A 245 5.82 11.09 -5.82
CA LEU A 245 6.10 12.53 -5.64
C LEU A 245 6.43 12.93 -4.20
N ALA A 246 6.23 12.05 -3.21
CA ALA A 246 6.55 12.32 -1.80
C ALA A 246 8.05 12.59 -1.55
N SER A 247 8.93 12.17 -2.47
CA SER A 247 10.37 12.47 -2.43
C SER A 247 10.77 13.71 -3.25
N LYS A 248 9.80 14.34 -3.93
CA LYS A 248 10.01 15.53 -4.79
C LYS A 248 9.39 16.79 -4.21
N VAL A 249 8.44 16.64 -3.29
CA VAL A 249 7.70 17.75 -2.71
C VAL A 249 8.62 18.72 -1.95
N ASP A 250 8.24 20.00 -1.94
CA ASP A 250 8.92 21.01 -1.14
C ASP A 250 8.59 20.83 0.35
N GLU A 251 9.53 20.25 1.09
CA GLU A 251 9.38 19.96 2.53
C GLU A 251 9.26 21.23 3.39
N SER A 252 9.57 22.42 2.86
CA SER A 252 9.37 23.69 3.58
C SER A 252 7.89 24.13 3.62
N MET A 253 7.05 23.59 2.73
CA MET A 253 5.62 23.87 2.72
C MET A 253 4.90 23.17 3.89
N PRO A 254 3.78 23.73 4.40
CA PRO A 254 2.90 23.01 5.30
C PRO A 254 2.43 21.66 4.70
N ILE A 255 2.30 20.62 5.52
CA ILE A 255 1.99 19.25 5.06
C ILE A 255 0.70 19.16 4.22
N ASN A 256 -0.32 19.96 4.55
CA ASN A 256 -1.54 20.01 3.77
C ASN A 256 -1.30 20.57 2.35
N GLN A 257 -0.41 21.55 2.19
CA GLN A 257 -0.04 22.08 0.87
C GLN A 257 0.81 21.08 0.08
N GLN A 258 1.70 20.34 0.76
CA GLN A 258 2.46 19.26 0.16
C GLN A 258 1.53 18.18 -0.44
N ILE A 259 0.56 17.71 0.36
CA ILE A 259 -0.44 16.71 -0.07
C ILE A 259 -1.27 17.23 -1.25
N GLN A 260 -1.76 18.47 -1.15
CA GLN A 260 -2.55 19.07 -2.23
C GLN A 260 -1.74 19.24 -3.52
N TRP A 261 -0.46 19.58 -3.42
CA TRP A 261 0.44 19.65 -4.58
C TRP A 261 0.60 18.28 -5.24
N MET A 262 0.93 17.23 -4.47
CA MET A 262 1.07 15.87 -5.01
C MET A 262 -0.23 15.39 -5.67
N ALA A 263 -1.38 15.64 -5.04
CA ALA A 263 -2.68 15.28 -5.56
C ALA A 263 -3.02 16.05 -6.86
N ASN A 264 -2.63 17.33 -6.96
CA ASN A 264 -2.79 18.13 -8.17
C ASN A 264 -1.94 17.62 -9.32
N GLU A 265 -0.70 17.19 -9.03
CA GLU A 265 0.18 16.59 -10.04
C GLU A 265 -0.36 15.23 -10.49
N ALA A 266 -0.76 14.35 -9.56
CA ALA A 266 -1.35 13.06 -9.87
C ALA A 266 -2.62 13.15 -10.71
N ARG A 267 -3.49 14.14 -10.44
CA ARG A 267 -4.70 14.41 -11.24
C ARG A 267 -4.40 14.64 -12.72
N LYS A 268 -3.22 15.16 -13.09
CA LYS A 268 -2.87 15.44 -14.50
C LYS A 268 -2.72 14.17 -15.34
N GLU A 269 -2.45 13.04 -14.72
CA GLU A 269 -2.33 11.73 -15.39
C GLU A 269 -3.70 11.11 -15.69
N ILE A 270 -4.77 11.64 -15.09
CA ILE A 270 -6.11 11.05 -15.17
C ILE A 270 -6.91 11.63 -16.35
N PRO A 271 -7.56 10.79 -17.19
CA PRO A 271 -8.41 11.26 -18.28
C PRO A 271 -9.54 12.17 -17.77
N ASN A 272 -9.68 13.37 -18.34
CA ASN A 272 -10.62 14.39 -17.83
C ASN A 272 -12.08 13.95 -17.81
N GLU A 273 -12.48 13.04 -18.70
CA GLU A 273 -13.86 12.58 -18.78
C GLU A 273 -14.20 11.44 -17.81
N SER A 274 -13.19 10.87 -17.13
CA SER A 274 -13.37 9.73 -16.23
C SER A 274 -14.17 10.10 -14.98
N TYR A 275 -14.73 9.09 -14.32
CA TYR A 275 -15.39 9.28 -13.04
C TYR A 275 -14.38 9.75 -11.99
N VAL A 276 -13.18 9.17 -11.97
CA VAL A 276 -12.10 9.52 -11.04
C VAL A 276 -11.74 11.01 -11.12
N ALA A 277 -11.58 11.54 -12.34
CA ALA A 277 -11.28 12.95 -12.57
C ALA A 277 -12.37 13.86 -11.98
N LYS A 278 -13.64 13.56 -12.29
CA LYS A 278 -14.80 14.32 -11.82
C LYS A 278 -14.96 14.25 -10.30
N MET A 279 -14.73 13.07 -9.71
CA MET A 279 -14.74 12.86 -8.27
C MET A 279 -13.68 13.72 -7.57
N TYR A 280 -12.43 13.68 -8.05
CA TYR A 280 -11.35 14.51 -7.51
C TYR A 280 -11.69 16.00 -7.58
N ASP A 281 -12.12 16.48 -8.74
CA ASP A 281 -12.43 17.90 -8.97
C ASP A 281 -13.60 18.35 -8.08
N PHE A 282 -14.60 17.48 -7.88
CA PHE A 282 -15.70 17.72 -6.94
C PHE A 282 -15.21 17.83 -5.49
N VAL A 283 -14.47 16.84 -4.97
CA VAL A 283 -13.96 16.84 -3.59
C VAL A 283 -13.08 18.06 -3.33
N LYS A 284 -12.19 18.37 -4.26
CA LYS A 284 -11.34 19.57 -4.19
C LYS A 284 -12.14 20.86 -4.15
N SER A 285 -13.25 20.95 -4.89
CA SER A 285 -14.14 22.11 -4.84
C SER A 285 -14.80 22.27 -3.46
N LYS A 286 -15.18 21.16 -2.82
CA LYS A 286 -15.80 21.15 -1.48
C LYS A 286 -14.82 21.48 -0.36
N HIS A 287 -13.56 21.11 -0.51
CA HIS A 287 -12.52 21.51 0.44
C HIS A 287 -12.21 23.02 0.37
N LYS A 288 -12.45 23.66 -0.78
CA LYS A 288 -12.17 25.11 -0.97
C LYS A 288 -13.35 26.01 -0.60
N SER A 289 -14.55 25.46 -0.48
CA SER A 289 -15.78 26.18 -0.08
C SER A 289 -15.90 26.26 1.43
#